data_AF-A0A1M6XQ94-F1
#
_entry.id   AF-A0A1M6XQ94-F1
#
_cell.length_a   1.000
_cell.length_b   1.000
_cell.length_c   1.000
_cell.angle_alpha   90.00
_cell.angle_beta   90.00
_cell.angle_gamma   90.00
#
_symmetry.space_group_name_H-M   'P 1'
#
loop_
_entity.id
_entity.type
_entity.pdbx_description
1 polymer ?
#
loop_
_entity_poly.entity_id
_entity_poly.type
_entity_poly.pdbx_seq_one_letter_code
_entity_poly.pdbx_strand_id
1 'polypeptide(L)'
;MDFVKTSEAYGYETIADAEEKALAAKYEEGRDEGIGIGMERGREEGIGIGVERERREMAKGFRDAGIPLELIARQTGLSEEEIQNL
;
A
#
# COMPACT_ATOMS: atom_id res chain seq x y z
N MET A 1 10.42 51.14 26.55
CA MET A 1 9.51 49.99 26.68
C MET A 1 9.94 49.02 25.60
N ASP A 2 10.62 47.94 25.96
CA ASP A 2 11.16 46.98 24.98
C ASP A 2 9.99 46.25 24.33
N PHE A 3 9.74 46.54 23.05
CA PHE A 3 8.63 45.97 22.26
C PHE A 3 8.61 44.43 22.32
N VAL A 4 9.80 43.84 22.40
CA VAL A 4 10.06 42.39 22.52
C VAL A 4 9.48 41.81 23.83
N LYS A 5 9.63 42.52 24.95
CA LYS A 5 9.11 42.04 26.25
C LYS A 5 7.59 42.15 26.34
N THR A 6 6.98 43.07 25.61
CA THR A 6 5.53 43.20 25.53
C THR A 6 4.90 42.18 24.58
N SER A 7 5.56 41.79 23.48
CA SER A 7 4.99 40.78 22.56
C SER A 7 4.94 39.39 23.18
N GLU A 8 5.96 39.01 23.95
CA GLU A 8 6.00 37.74 24.70
C GLU A 8 4.90 37.66 25.77
N ALA A 9 4.56 38.78 26.43
CA ALA A 9 3.53 38.84 27.46
C ALA A 9 2.08 38.73 26.92
N TYR A 10 1.86 39.03 25.63
CA TYR A 10 0.55 38.95 24.97
C TYR A 10 0.38 37.72 24.07
N GLY A 11 1.37 36.82 24.01
CA GLY A 11 1.27 35.54 23.31
C GLY A 11 1.23 35.64 21.79
N TYR A 12 1.82 36.69 21.20
CA TYR A 12 1.91 36.79 19.74
C TYR A 12 2.99 35.85 19.22
N GLU A 13 2.57 34.85 18.45
CA GLU A 13 3.46 33.98 17.68
C GLU A 13 4.27 34.81 16.69
N THR A 14 5.57 34.52 16.60
CA THR A 14 6.39 35.18 15.58
C THR A 14 6.10 34.56 14.22
N ILE A 15 6.35 35.31 13.14
CA ILE A 15 6.22 34.79 11.77
C ILE A 15 7.11 33.55 11.57
N ALA A 16 8.28 33.52 12.21
CA ALA A 16 9.19 32.37 12.17
C ALA A 16 8.56 31.12 12.82
N ASP A 17 7.91 31.26 13.98
CA ASP A 17 7.22 30.14 14.64
C ASP A 17 6.07 29.59 13.79
N ALA A 18 5.32 30.49 13.14
CA ALA A 18 4.23 30.12 12.24
C ALA A 18 4.74 29.39 10.98
N GLU A 19 5.86 29.84 10.41
CA GLU A 19 6.51 29.20 9.26
C GLU A 19 7.08 27.82 9.62
N GLU A 20 7.71 27.67 10.79
CA GLU A 20 8.22 26.39 11.28
C GLU A 20 7.09 25.38 11.47
N LYS A 21 5.98 25.80 12.11
CA LYS A 21 4.79 24.96 12.29
C LYS A 21 4.16 24.56 10.97
N ALA A 22 4.05 25.49 10.02
CA ALA A 22 3.50 25.19 8.70
C ALA A 22 4.38 24.21 7.92
N LEU A 23 5.71 24.31 8.05
CA LEU A 23 6.64 23.37 7.43
C LEU A 23 6.53 21.98 8.08
N ALA A 24 6.51 21.92 9.40
CA ALA A 24 6.35 20.67 10.14
C ALA A 24 5.03 19.95 9.77
N ALA A 25 3.93 20.69 9.69
CA ALA A 25 2.63 20.16 9.28
C ALA A 25 2.67 19.57 7.85
N LYS A 26 3.32 20.25 6.90
CA LYS A 26 3.48 19.74 5.53
C LYS A 26 4.33 18.48 5.47
N TYR A 27 5.37 18.39 6.29
CA TYR A 27 6.19 17.18 6.37
C TYR A 27 5.41 16.00 6.97
N GLU A 28 4.60 16.25 7.99
CA GLU A 28 3.74 15.24 8.61
C GLU A 28 2.67 14.76 7.61
N GLU A 29 1.99 15.68 6.94
CA GLU A 29 1.02 15.36 5.88
C GLU A 29 1.65 14.52 4.76
N GLY A 30 2.79 14.95 4.21
CA GLY A 30 3.48 14.20 3.16
C GLY A 30 3.98 12.83 3.62
N ARG A 31 4.36 12.69 4.89
CA ARG A 31 4.73 11.40 5.48
C ARG A 31 3.52 10.48 5.61
N ASP A 32 2.40 10.98 6.11
CA ASP A 32 1.18 10.22 6.30
C ASP A 32 0.57 9.79 4.96
N GLU A 33 0.56 10.68 3.96
CA GLU A 33 0.19 10.36 2.58
C GLU A 33 1.10 9.27 2.00
N GLY A 34 2.41 9.41 2.16
CA GLY A 34 3.39 8.44 1.66
C GLY A 34 3.20 7.05 2.29
N ILE A 35 2.95 6.99 3.60
CA ILE A 35 2.64 5.74 4.32
C ILE A 35 1.31 5.16 3.82
N GLY A 36 0.27 5.99 3.66
CA GLY A 36 -1.03 5.57 3.17
C GLY A 36 -0.94 4.92 1.78
N ILE A 37 -0.29 5.61 0.83
CA ILE A 37 -0.07 5.10 -0.53
C ILE A 37 0.75 3.80 -0.50
N GLY A 38 1.80 3.76 0.32
CA GLY A 38 2.65 2.57 0.44
C GLY A 38 1.89 1.36 0.99
N MET A 39 1.04 1.56 2.00
CA MET A 39 0.21 0.51 2.57
C MET A 39 -0.85 0.01 1.60
N GLU A 40 -1.52 0.92 0.88
CA GLU A 40 -2.54 0.58 -0.10
C GLU A 40 -1.94 -0.27 -1.24
N ARG A 41 -0.87 0.22 -1.87
CA ARG A 41 -0.19 -0.49 -2.96
C ARG A 41 0.37 -1.83 -2.50
N GLY A 42 1.07 -1.85 -1.37
CA GLY A 42 1.65 -3.08 -0.83
C GLY A 42 0.58 -4.13 -0.50
N ARG A 43 -0.58 -3.71 -0.01
CA ARG A 43 -1.72 -4.59 0.24
C ARG A 43 -2.31 -5.13 -1.06
N GLU A 44 -2.55 -4.26 -2.05
CA GLU A 44 -3.11 -4.66 -3.34
C GLU A 44 -2.19 -5.65 -4.07
N GLU A 45 -0.89 -5.33 -4.18
CA GLU A 45 0.12 -6.21 -4.77
C GLU A 45 0.21 -7.54 -4.01
N GLY A 46 0.24 -7.50 -2.67
CA GLY A 46 0.30 -8.71 -1.85
C GLY A 46 -0.92 -9.62 -2.03
N ILE A 47 -2.12 -9.05 -2.13
CA ILE A 47 -3.34 -9.81 -2.43
C ILE A 47 -3.28 -10.39 -3.84
N GLY A 48 -2.87 -9.61 -4.85
CA GLY A 48 -2.74 -10.06 -6.23
C GLY A 48 -1.79 -11.26 -6.36
N ILE A 49 -0.59 -11.13 -5.79
CA ILE A 49 0.41 -12.21 -5.76
C ILE A 49 -0.13 -13.44 -5.02
N GLY A 50 -0.79 -13.25 -3.89
CA GLY A 50 -1.39 -14.34 -3.11
C GLY A 50 -2.45 -15.11 -3.89
N VAL A 51 -3.39 -14.41 -4.52
CA VAL A 51 -4.46 -15.00 -5.33
C VAL A 51 -3.89 -15.74 -6.54
N GLU A 52 -2.91 -15.17 -7.23
CA GLU A 52 -2.29 -15.86 -8.37
C GLU A 52 -1.54 -17.13 -7.93
N ARG A 53 -0.79 -17.04 -6.83
CA ARG A 53 -0.07 -18.19 -6.27
C ARG A 53 -1.03 -19.30 -5.85
N GLU A 54 -2.10 -18.97 -5.13
CA GLU A 54 -3.11 -19.95 -4.71
C GLU A 54 -3.76 -20.62 -5.92
N ARG A 55 -4.13 -19.85 -6.95
CA ARG A 55 -4.70 -20.40 -8.20
C ARG A 55 -3.75 -21.41 -8.87
N ARG A 56 -2.45 -21.10 -8.94
CA ARG A 56 -1.44 -22.01 -9.50
C ARG A 56 -1.22 -23.26 -8.64
N GLU A 57 -1.11 -23.10 -7.32
CA GLU A 57 -0.95 -24.23 -6.39
C GLU A 57 -2.17 -25.18 -6.44
N MET A 58 -3.38 -24.63 -6.51
CA MET A 58 -4.61 -25.39 -6.67
C MET A 58 -4.66 -26.13 -8.03
N ALA A 59 -4.34 -25.43 -9.13
CA ALA A 59 -4.29 -26.03 -10.46
C ALA A 59 -3.31 -27.21 -10.54
N LYS A 60 -2.12 -27.04 -9.92
CA LYS A 60 -1.11 -28.09 -9.80
C LYS A 60 -1.65 -29.29 -9.03
N GLY A 61 -2.26 -29.05 -7.86
CA GLY A 61 -2.85 -30.13 -7.05
C GLY A 61 -3.94 -30.91 -7.81
N PHE A 62 -4.80 -30.22 -8.56
CA PHE A 62 -5.83 -30.87 -9.38
C PHE A 62 -5.25 -31.69 -10.52
N ARG A 63 -4.23 -31.18 -11.20
CA ARG A 63 -3.55 -31.91 -12.27
C ARG A 63 -2.88 -33.16 -11.72
N ASP A 64 -2.16 -33.03 -10.61
CA ASP A 64 -1.46 -34.15 -9.98
C ASP A 64 -2.45 -35.21 -9.45
N ALA A 65 -3.69 -34.80 -9.13
CA ALA A 65 -4.81 -35.69 -8.80
C ALA A 65 -5.49 -36.33 -10.03
N GLY A 66 -5.03 -36.05 -11.26
CA GLY A 66 -5.56 -36.62 -12.49
C GLY A 66 -6.87 -35.99 -12.98
N ILE A 67 -7.22 -34.79 -12.49
CA ILE A 67 -8.40 -34.06 -12.98
C ILE A 67 -8.13 -33.58 -14.42
N PRO A 68 -9.11 -33.69 -15.35
CA PRO A 68 -8.92 -33.23 -16.72
C PRO A 68 -8.52 -31.75 -16.81
N LEU A 69 -7.54 -31.44 -17.67
CA LEU A 69 -6.99 -30.09 -17.84
C LEU A 69 -8.06 -29.06 -18.19
N GLU A 70 -9.01 -29.40 -19.07
CA GLU A 70 -10.15 -28.55 -19.44
C GLU A 70 -10.95 -28.11 -18.20
N LEU A 71 -11.19 -29.03 -17.27
CA LEU A 71 -11.96 -28.74 -16.05
C LEU A 71 -11.15 -27.84 -15.10
N ILE A 72 -9.85 -28.07 -14.99
CA ILE A 72 -8.95 -27.23 -14.18
C ILE A 72 -8.93 -25.82 -14.78
N ALA A 73 -8.74 -25.71 -16.09
CA ALA A 73 -8.70 -24.44 -16.82
C ALA A 73 -9.97 -23.61 -16.60
N ARG A 74 -11.14 -24.26 -16.67
CA ARG A 74 -12.43 -23.61 -16.41
C ARG A 74 -12.55 -23.07 -14.97
N GLN A 75 -11.98 -23.76 -13.99
CA GLN A 75 -12.11 -23.38 -12.57
C GLN A 75 -11.03 -22.41 -12.10
N THR A 76 -9.80 -22.57 -12.58
CA THR A 76 -8.66 -21.75 -12.17
C THR A 76 -8.41 -20.59 -13.12
N GLY A 77 -9.07 -20.54 -14.28
CA GLY A 77 -8.89 -19.51 -15.30
C GLY A 77 -7.50 -19.49 -15.93
N LEU A 78 -6.75 -20.59 -15.80
CA LEU A 78 -5.47 -20.81 -16.49
C LEU A 78 -5.73 -21.56 -17.80
N SER A 79 -4.85 -21.41 -18.77
CA SER A 79 -4.87 -22.23 -19.98
C SER A 79 -4.39 -23.66 -19.68
N GLU A 80 -4.80 -24.62 -20.51
CA GLU A 80 -4.32 -26.00 -20.38
C GLU A 80 -2.80 -26.11 -20.51
N GLU A 81 -2.18 -25.28 -21.37
CA GLU A 81 -0.73 -25.19 -21.53
C GLU A 81 -0.04 -24.69 -20.26
N GLU A 82 -0.57 -23.64 -19.62
CA GLU A 82 -0.06 -23.16 -18.34
C GLU A 82 -0.15 -24.27 -17.29
N ILE A 83 -1.30 -24.94 -17.18
CA ILE A 83 -1.52 -26.02 -16.20
C ILE A 83 -0.57 -27.20 -16.45
N GLN A 84 -0.34 -27.57 -17.71
CA GLN A 84 0.59 -28.64 -18.08
C GLN A 84 2.04 -28.31 -17.67
N ASN A 85 2.40 -27.03 -17.62
CA ASN A 85 3.73 -26.54 -17.28
C ASN A 85 3.97 -26.20 -15.79
N LEU A 86 2.96 -26.35 -14.89
CA LEU A 86 3.07 -26.10 -13.43
C LEU A 86 3.80 -27.17 -12.60
#